data_AF-A0A2M7D3Y1-F1
#
_entry.id   AF-A0A2M7D3Y1-F1
#
_cell.length_a   1.000
_cell.length_b   1.000
_cell.length_c   1.000
_cell.angle_alpha   90.00
_cell.angle_beta   90.00
_cell.angle_gamma   90.00
#
_symmetry.space_group_name_H-M   'P 1'
#
loop_
_entity.id
_entity.type
_entity.pdbx_description
1 polymer ?
#
loop_
_entity_poly.entity_id
_entity_poly.type
_entity_poly.pdbx_seq_one_letter_code
_entity_poly.pdbx_strand_id
1 'polypeptide(L)' 'MKLDSILVYFKIHPNCNMMKLIEAMDIVYRLANKETDVVFGTSCDENISENYVKVTVFLSYLPKLANANNYIE' A
#
# COMPACT_ATOMS: atom_id res chain seq x y z
N MET A 1 -5.24 13.67 -5.52
CA MET A 1 -5.46 13.35 -4.09
C MET A 1 -4.10 12.99 -3.51
N LYS A 2 -3.62 13.73 -2.51
CA LYS A 2 -2.34 13.44 -1.86
C LYS A 2 -2.59 12.33 -0.84
N LEU A 3 -1.72 11.32 -0.81
CA LEU A 3 -1.75 10.26 0.22
C LEU A 3 -0.51 10.41 1.09
N ASP A 4 -0.66 10.23 2.39
CA ASP A 4 0.47 10.26 3.32
C ASP A 4 1.12 8.88 3.41
N SER A 5 0.32 7.81 3.41
CA SER A 5 0.83 6.44 3.41
C SER A 5 -0.04 5.46 2.63
N ILE A 6 0.59 4.41 2.12
CA ILE A 6 -0.04 3.27 1.45
C ILE A 6 0.52 1.99 2.07
N LEU A 7 -0.36 1.09 2.51
CA LEU A 7 0.00 -0.28 2.87
C LEU A 7 -0.59 -1.26 1.86
N VAL A 8 0.27 -2.04 1.23
CA VAL A 8 -0.13 -3.12 0.31
C VAL A 8 0.22 -4.46 0.92
N TYR A 9 -0.77 -5.34 1.06
CA TYR A 9 -0.56 -6.68 1.60
C TYR A 9 -1.00 -7.73 0.59
N PHE A 10 -0.09 -8.64 0.26
CA PHE A 10 -0.37 -9.79 -0.60
C PHE A 10 -0.49 -11.07 0.22
N LYS A 11 -1.60 -11.78 0.08
CA LYS A 11 -1.74 -13.15 0.53
C LYS A 11 -1.64 -14.08 -0.68
N ILE A 12 -0.61 -14.90 -0.71
CA ILE A 12 -0.21 -15.71 -1.88
C ILE A 12 0.02 -17.17 -1.51
N HIS A 13 -0.02 -18.06 -2.50
CA HIS A 13 0.48 -19.42 -2.31
C HIS A 13 2.02 -19.39 -2.17
N PRO A 14 2.67 -20.28 -1.40
CA PRO A 14 4.14 -20.35 -1.32
C PRO A 14 4.85 -20.48 -2.68
N ASN A 15 4.20 -21.14 -3.65
CA ASN A 15 4.73 -21.31 -5.02
C ASN A 15 4.38 -20.15 -5.98
N CYS A 16 3.78 -19.07 -5.49
CA CYS A 16 3.40 -17.93 -6.32
C CYS A 16 4.64 -17.25 -6.92
N ASN A 17 4.54 -16.82 -8.18
CA ASN A 17 5.61 -16.11 -8.85
C ASN A 17 5.75 -14.67 -8.29
N MET A 18 6.79 -14.45 -7.49
CA MET A 18 7.10 -13.17 -6.88
C MET A 18 7.37 -12.03 -7.89
N MET A 19 7.81 -12.33 -9.12
CA MET A 19 8.05 -11.29 -10.13
C MET A 19 6.76 -10.51 -10.44
N LYS A 20 5.61 -11.19 -10.45
CA LYS A 20 4.30 -10.55 -10.69
C LYS A 20 3.92 -9.58 -9.57
N LEU A 21 4.36 -9.84 -8.33
CA LEU A 21 4.10 -8.94 -7.20
C LEU A 21 4.95 -7.66 -7.31
N ILE A 22 6.20 -7.80 -7.78
CA ILE A 22 7.09 -6.65 -8.02
C ILE A 22 6.50 -5.74 -9.10
N GLU A 23 6.04 -6.32 -10.22
CA GLU A 23 5.36 -5.57 -11.30
C GLU A 23 4.10 -4.84 -10.79
N ALA A 24 3.34 -5.47 -9.88
CA ALA A 24 2.19 -4.83 -9.24
C ALA A 24 2.60 -3.66 -8.35
N MET A 25 3.70 -3.80 -7.60
CA MET A 25 4.21 -2.72 -6.76
C MET A 25 4.76 -1.54 -7.57
N ASP A 26 5.34 -1.77 -8.74
CA ASP A 26 5.75 -0.69 -9.65
C ASP A 26 4.56 0.20 -10.05
N ILE A 27 3.38 -0.38 -10.23
CA ILE A 27 2.15 0.40 -10.48
C ILE A 27 1.83 1.28 -9.28
N VAL A 28 1.90 0.74 -8.06
CA VAL A 28 1.62 1.48 -6.81
C VAL A 28 2.60 2.65 -6.65
N TYR A 29 3.91 2.40 -6.83
CA TYR A 29 4.93 3.45 -6.72
C TYR A 29 4.77 4.56 -7.78
N ARG A 30 4.34 4.23 -9.00
CA ARG A 30 4.05 5.25 -10.02
C ARG A 30 2.84 6.13 -9.70
N LEU A 31 1.87 5.59 -8.97
CA LEU A 31 0.66 6.32 -8.58
C LEU A 31 0.85 7.10 -7.27
N ALA A 32 1.76 6.66 -6.40
CA ALA A 32 2.11 7.33 -5.16
C ALA A 32 2.79 8.68 -5.42
N ASN A 33 2.53 9.67 -4.55
CA ASN A 33 3.31 10.89 -4.58
C ASN A 33 4.71 10.62 -4.04
N LYS A 34 5.71 11.42 -4.44
CA LYS A 34 7.11 11.28 -4.00
C LYS A 34 7.29 11.28 -2.48
N GLU A 35 6.37 11.92 -1.77
CA GLU A 35 6.38 12.05 -0.30
C GLU A 35 5.50 11.00 0.40
N THR A 36 4.84 10.10 -0.35
CA THR A 36 3.96 9.08 0.22
C THR A 36 4.80 7.92 0.76
N ASP A 37 4.58 7.56 2.03
CA ASP A 37 5.20 6.40 2.64
C ASP A 37 4.53 5.12 2.14
N VAL A 38 5.24 4.29 1.39
CA VAL A 38 4.72 3.02 0.88
C VAL A 38 5.35 1.86 1.62
N VAL A 39 4.51 1.07 2.30
CA VAL A 39 4.90 -0.18 2.96
C VAL A 39 4.21 -1.32 2.23
N PHE A 40 4.94 -2.41 1.98
CA PHE A 40 4.34 -3.63 1.47
C PHE A 40 4.74 -4.85 2.29
N GLY A 41 3.85 -5.83 2.34
CA GLY A 41 4.06 -7.09 3.04
C GLY A 41 3.42 -8.26 2.31
N THR A 42 3.92 -9.46 2.59
CA THR A 42 3.40 -10.70 1.99
C THR A 42 3.23 -11.77 3.05
N SER A 43 2.21 -12.61 2.93
CA SER A 43 2.12 -13.89 3.65
C SER A 43 1.79 -15.03 2.72
N CYS A 44 2.29 -16.21 3.06
CA CYS A 44 1.98 -17.43 2.33
C CYS A 44 0.82 -18.20 2.98
N ASP A 45 -0.04 -18.80 2.16
CA ASP A 45 -1.11 -19.70 2.59
C ASP A 45 -1.23 -20.85 1.57
N GLU A 46 -1.04 -22.09 2.01
CA GLU A 46 -1.11 -23.28 1.14
C GLU A 46 -2.54 -23.59 0.68
N ASN A 47 -3.56 -23.00 1.34
CA ASN A 47 -4.97 -23.24 1.01
C ASN A 47 -5.49 -22.38 -0.14
N ILE A 48 -4.68 -21.45 -0.67
CA ILE A 48 -5.06 -20.63 -1.82
C ILE A 48 -4.39 -21.14 -3.10
N SER A 49 -5.09 -21.02 -4.23
CA SER A 49 -4.57 -21.50 -5.51
C SER A 49 -3.24 -20.83 -5.91
N GLU A 50 -2.33 -21.58 -6.53
CA GLU A 50 -1.04 -21.06 -7.03
C GLU A 50 -1.20 -19.88 -8.00
N ASN A 51 -2.32 -19.85 -8.73
CA ASN A 51 -2.66 -18.82 -9.70
C ASN A 51 -3.54 -17.71 -9.11
N TYR A 52 -3.70 -17.66 -7.79
CA TYR A 52 -4.53 -16.70 -7.09
C TYR A 52 -3.70 -15.84 -6.13
N VAL A 53 -3.98 -14.54 -6.13
CA VAL A 53 -3.38 -13.56 -5.24
C VAL A 53 -4.51 -12.74 -4.62
N LYS A 54 -4.56 -12.70 -3.28
CA LYS A 54 -5.44 -11.77 -2.57
C LYS A 54 -4.64 -10.53 -2.20
N VAL A 55 -5.11 -9.37 -2.64
CA VAL A 55 -4.50 -8.07 -2.34
C VAL A 55 -5.38 -7.31 -1.36
N THR A 56 -4.79 -6.78 -0.30
CA THR A 56 -5.42 -5.81 0.60
C THR A 56 -4.66 -4.50 0.51
N VAL A 57 -5.37 -3.40 0.29
CA VAL A 57 -4.76 -2.06 0.18
C VAL A 57 -5.37 -1.15 1.23
N PHE A 58 -4.53 -0.48 2.01
CA PHE A 58 -4.91 0.61 2.90
C PHE A 58 -4.28 1.91 2.41
N LEU A 59 -5.09 2.96 2.40
CA LEU A 59 -4.68 4.30 2.02
C LEU A 59 -4.92 5.21 3.21
N SER A 60 -3.89 5.95 3.64
CA SER A 60 -4.03 6.99 4.64
C SER A 60 -3.96 8.36 3.98
N TYR A 61 -4.86 9.23 4.43
CA TYR A 61 -4.84 10.64 4.11
C TYR A 61 -5.16 11.40 5.39
N LEU A 62 -4.23 12.23 5.80
CA LEU A 62 -4.37 13.19 6.87
C LEU A 62 -4.44 14.58 6.20
N PRO A 63 -5.62 15.23 6.19
CA PRO A 63 -5.67 16.63 5.85
C PRO A 63 -4.74 17.38 6.81
N LYS A 64 -3.78 18.15 6.29
CA LYS A 64 -3.03 19.10 7.12
C LYS A 64 -4.07 19.93 7.87
N LEU A 65 -4.04 19.90 9.21
CA LEU A 65 -4.86 20.76 10.05
C LEU A 65 -4.46 22.20 9.73
N ALA A 66 -5.20 22.83 8.81
CA ALA A 66 -5.05 24.24 8.53
C ALA A 66 -5.60 25.00 9.75
N ASN A 67 -4.71 25.75 10.40
CA ASN A 67 -4.95 26.74 11.47
C ASN A 67 -5.05 26.21 12.91
N ALA A 68 -3.89 26.11 13.55
CA ALA A 68 -3.75 26.11 15.01
C ALA A 68 -3.19 27.45 15.57
N ASN A 69 -3.28 28.55 14.80
CA ASN A 69 -2.65 29.84 15.14
C ASN A 69 -3.63 31.01 15.42
N ASN A 70 -4.93 30.76 15.63
CA ASN A 70 -5.91 31.84 15.84
C ASN A 70 -6.53 31.91 17.25
N TYR A 71 -5.86 31.41 18.30
CA TYR A 71 -6.41 31.42 19.67
C TYR A 71 -5.50 32.05 20.74
N ILE A 72 -4.54 32.88 20.35
CA ILE A 72 -3.78 33.68 21.33
C ILE A 72 -3.70 35.12 20.79
N GLU A 73 -4.79 35.88 21.01
CA GLU A 73 -4.76 37.35 21.14
C GLU A 73 -4.71 37.70 22.63
#